data_AF-A0A0D2MN66-F1
#
_entry.id   AF-A0A0D2MN66-F1
#
_cell.length_a   1.000
_cell.length_b   1.000
_cell.length_c   1.000
_cell.angle_alpha   90.00
_cell.angle_beta   90.00
_cell.angle_gamma   90.00
#
_symmetry.space_group_name_H-M   'P 1'
#
loop_
_entity.id
_entity.type
_entity.pdbx_description
1 polymer ?
#
loop_
_entity_poly.entity_id
_entity_poly.type
_entity_poly.pdbx_seq_one_letter_code
_entity_poly.pdbx_strand_id
1 'polypeptide(L)'
;MTSLAAAADAAPGSPTAAAAAAAAAAAVPRAARALLLGGSDSSSAGSKDEGGGGGGPYLVAVPPSLFKEVFEGRLPEAIGGREFLERWGGHGDDVTRVDPEARYAVRTPTGHPIHEHARVAQFKALLDARDQANDAAASAKLALARAAAPENGGGGADGGSDGRGKGESAGEGTGAGVAKVADAALPGPLELLGELMYQSHSSYGACGLGSDGTNRLVNLVRNHVAEAQAAGRPAALMGAKITGGGSGGVVCVLGLAGGAGEAAVAAVAAAYARETGHVPAVFAGSSVGACRLGALRLRRRGGGGAAAAP
;
A
#
# COMPACT_ATOMS: atom_id res chain seq x y z
N MET A 1 -55.63 -42.20 38.88
CA MET A 1 -55.91 -41.08 37.98
C MET A 1 -54.60 -40.67 37.30
N THR A 2 -54.50 -41.15 36.07
CA THR A 2 -53.72 -40.77 34.88
C THR A 2 -52.99 -39.41 34.84
N SER A 3 -51.77 -39.44 34.28
CA SER A 3 -51.10 -38.45 33.37
C SER A 3 -49.61 -38.36 33.76
N LEU A 4 -48.58 -38.80 33.01
CA LEU A 4 -48.22 -38.87 31.58
C LEU A 4 -47.96 -37.51 30.87
N ALA A 5 -46.66 -37.20 30.74
CA ALA A 5 -45.96 -36.51 29.63
C ALA A 5 -46.14 -35.00 29.37
N ALA A 6 -44.99 -34.31 29.29
CA ALA A 6 -44.55 -33.43 28.18
C ALA A 6 -43.07 -33.04 28.48
N ALA A 7 -42.04 -33.70 27.94
CA ALA A 7 -41.47 -33.45 26.62
C ALA A 7 -41.51 -31.96 26.23
N ALA A 8 -40.46 -31.21 26.58
CA ALA A 8 -40.11 -29.94 25.95
C ALA A 8 -38.85 -30.17 25.12
N ASP A 9 -39.12 -30.66 23.91
CA ASP A 9 -38.44 -30.46 22.64
C ASP A 9 -37.08 -29.73 22.68
N ALA A 10 -36.01 -30.47 22.45
CA ALA A 10 -34.73 -29.93 22.04
C ALA A 10 -34.86 -29.46 20.58
N ALA A 11 -34.95 -28.15 20.36
CA ALA A 11 -35.04 -27.58 19.02
C ALA A 11 -33.81 -27.99 18.17
N PRO A 12 -33.99 -28.61 17.00
CA PRO A 12 -32.89 -29.08 16.18
C PRO A 12 -32.31 -27.95 15.31
N GLY A 13 -30.98 -27.91 15.25
CA GLY A 13 -30.24 -27.36 14.11
C GLY A 13 -29.86 -25.87 14.22
N SER A 14 -28.71 -25.58 14.85
CA SER A 14 -27.94 -24.44 14.40
C SER A 14 -27.59 -24.68 12.92
N PRO A 15 -27.75 -23.69 12.02
CA PRO A 15 -27.39 -23.87 10.63
C PRO A 15 -25.91 -24.24 10.57
N THR A 16 -25.58 -25.32 9.86
CA THR A 16 -24.19 -25.68 9.57
C THR A 16 -23.46 -24.45 8.99
N ALA A 17 -22.15 -24.33 9.18
CA ALA A 17 -21.36 -23.24 8.59
C ALA A 17 -21.67 -23.06 7.09
N ALA A 18 -21.96 -24.15 6.38
CA ALA A 18 -22.40 -24.16 4.98
C ALA A 18 -23.78 -23.52 4.76
N ALA A 19 -24.77 -23.79 5.62
CA ALA A 19 -26.10 -23.16 5.56
C ALA A 19 -26.05 -21.67 5.92
N ALA A 20 -25.22 -21.28 6.88
CA ALA A 20 -24.98 -19.88 7.22
C ALA A 20 -24.27 -19.13 6.08
N ALA A 21 -23.27 -19.75 5.44
CA ALA A 21 -22.61 -19.21 4.25
C ALA A 21 -23.58 -19.10 3.05
N ALA A 22 -24.47 -20.08 2.85
CA ALA A 22 -25.47 -20.05 1.80
C ALA A 22 -26.52 -18.93 2.00
N ALA A 23 -26.97 -18.72 3.25
CA ALA A 23 -27.88 -17.63 3.60
C ALA A 23 -27.21 -16.24 3.45
N ALA A 24 -25.95 -16.11 3.87
CA ALA A 24 -25.16 -14.90 3.65
C ALA A 24 -24.96 -14.62 2.15
N ALA A 25 -24.68 -15.66 1.35
CA ALA A 25 -24.54 -15.56 -0.11
C ALA A 25 -25.86 -15.27 -0.83
N ALA A 26 -27.02 -15.61 -0.25
CA ALA A 26 -28.33 -15.26 -0.79
C ALA A 26 -28.68 -13.77 -0.59
N ALA A 27 -28.16 -13.15 0.47
CA ALA A 27 -28.36 -11.72 0.72
C ALA A 27 -27.47 -10.83 -0.16
N VAL A 28 -26.41 -11.36 -0.77
CA VAL A 28 -25.45 -10.60 -1.61
C VAL A 28 -26.06 -10.37 -3.00
N PRO A 29 -26.06 -9.14 -3.53
CA PRO A 29 -26.55 -8.87 -4.88
C PRO A 29 -25.93 -9.82 -5.91
N ARG A 30 -26.75 -10.32 -6.84
CA ARG A 30 -26.34 -11.35 -7.82
C ARG A 30 -25.06 -10.99 -8.59
N ALA A 31 -24.87 -9.70 -8.89
CA ALA A 31 -23.66 -9.17 -9.54
C ALA A 31 -22.40 -9.34 -8.66
N ALA A 32 -22.50 -9.04 -7.36
CA ALA A 32 -21.41 -9.24 -6.39
C ALA A 32 -21.10 -10.72 -6.16
N ARG A 33 -22.13 -11.58 -6.24
CA ARG A 33 -21.99 -13.03 -6.12
C ARG A 33 -21.25 -13.65 -7.31
N ALA A 34 -21.41 -13.12 -8.52
CA ALA A 34 -20.66 -13.57 -9.70
C ALA A 34 -19.16 -13.23 -9.62
N LEU A 35 -18.81 -12.07 -9.05
CA LEU A 35 -17.41 -11.72 -8.75
C LEU A 35 -16.79 -12.62 -7.67
N LEU A 36 -17.56 -12.99 -6.64
CA LEU A 36 -17.07 -13.83 -5.52
C LEU A 36 -17.01 -15.33 -5.81
N LEU A 37 -17.79 -15.83 -6.76
CA LEU A 37 -17.86 -17.28 -7.04
C LEU A 37 -17.11 -17.68 -8.32
N GLY A 38 -16.46 -16.72 -8.99
CA GLY A 38 -15.89 -16.92 -10.32
C GLY A 38 -17.00 -17.08 -11.37
N GLY A 39 -17.03 -16.18 -12.35
CA GLY A 39 -17.78 -16.48 -13.57
C GLY A 39 -17.24 -17.77 -14.17
N SER A 40 -18.11 -18.75 -14.39
CA SER A 40 -17.79 -19.97 -15.11
C SER A 40 -17.59 -19.68 -16.60
N ASP A 41 -16.57 -18.89 -16.95
CA ASP A 41 -16.10 -18.78 -18.32
C ASP A 41 -14.83 -19.59 -18.44
N SER A 42 -15.03 -20.84 -18.87
CA SER A 42 -13.99 -21.80 -19.23
C SER A 42 -13.16 -21.29 -20.41
N SER A 43 -12.17 -20.43 -20.17
CA SER A 43 -11.04 -20.22 -21.08
C SER A 43 -9.87 -19.48 -20.43
N SER A 44 -9.17 -20.12 -19.50
CA SER A 44 -7.71 -20.02 -19.47
C SER A 44 -7.12 -21.13 -18.59
N ALA A 45 -6.23 -21.92 -19.19
CA ALA A 45 -5.43 -22.91 -18.50
C ALA A 45 -4.28 -22.19 -17.77
N GLY A 46 -4.09 -22.45 -16.48
CA GLY A 46 -2.91 -21.99 -15.75
C GLY A 46 -3.00 -22.21 -14.24
N SER A 47 -2.22 -23.17 -13.75
CA SER A 47 -1.94 -23.55 -12.35
C SER A 47 -3.12 -23.96 -11.46
N LYS A 48 -3.24 -25.28 -11.25
CA LYS A 48 -3.85 -25.86 -10.05
C LYS A 48 -2.89 -25.63 -8.89
N ASP A 49 -3.30 -24.84 -7.91
CA ASP A 49 -2.67 -24.85 -6.59
C ASP A 49 -3.36 -25.94 -5.76
N GLU A 50 -2.59 -26.93 -5.33
CA GLU A 50 -3.06 -28.03 -4.50
C GLU A 50 -3.05 -27.61 -3.03
N GLY A 51 -4.23 -27.44 -2.42
CA GLY A 51 -4.34 -27.18 -0.98
C GLY A 51 -5.71 -26.68 -0.50
N GLY A 52 -6.72 -27.55 -0.52
CA GLY A 52 -7.86 -27.55 0.42
C GLY A 52 -8.78 -26.32 0.53
N GLY A 53 -9.94 -26.36 -0.17
CA GLY A 53 -11.22 -25.83 0.35
C GLY A 53 -11.81 -24.57 -0.30
N GLY A 54 -12.76 -24.75 -1.23
CA GLY A 54 -13.79 -23.74 -1.55
C GLY A 54 -13.33 -22.53 -2.36
N GLY A 55 -13.07 -22.71 -3.65
CA GLY A 55 -12.50 -21.71 -4.56
C GLY A 55 -13.38 -20.50 -4.86
N GLY A 56 -13.33 -19.49 -3.99
CA GLY A 56 -13.57 -18.10 -4.33
C GLY A 56 -12.25 -17.35 -4.55
N PRO A 57 -12.25 -16.15 -5.14
CA PRO A 57 -11.05 -15.34 -5.26
C PRO A 57 -10.57 -14.89 -3.87
N TYR A 58 -9.27 -14.62 -3.74
CA TYR A 58 -8.71 -14.06 -2.50
C TYR A 58 -9.45 -12.79 -2.07
N LEU A 59 -9.55 -12.54 -0.76
CA LEU A 59 -10.25 -11.37 -0.20
C LEU A 59 -9.79 -10.05 -0.84
N VAL A 60 -8.49 -9.92 -1.13
CA VAL A 60 -7.88 -8.74 -1.75
C VAL A 60 -8.36 -8.46 -3.18
N ALA A 61 -8.97 -9.44 -3.84
CA ALA A 61 -9.55 -9.28 -5.18
C ALA A 61 -10.90 -8.56 -5.16
N VAL A 62 -11.51 -8.36 -3.99
CA VAL A 62 -12.76 -7.59 -3.85
C VAL A 62 -12.46 -6.10 -4.09
N PRO A 63 -13.13 -5.42 -5.03
CA PRO A 63 -12.97 -3.98 -5.21
C PRO A 63 -13.38 -3.20 -3.94
N PRO A 64 -12.65 -2.14 -3.53
CA PRO A 64 -13.00 -1.33 -2.36
C PRO A 64 -14.44 -0.81 -2.34
N SER A 65 -14.94 -0.37 -3.50
CA SER A 65 -16.33 0.09 -3.65
C SER A 65 -17.32 -1.04 -3.41
N LEU A 66 -17.05 -2.23 -3.93
CA LEU A 66 -17.90 -3.39 -3.72
C LEU A 66 -17.89 -3.81 -2.25
N PHE A 67 -16.73 -3.81 -1.60
CA PHE A 67 -16.61 -4.03 -0.16
C PHE A 67 -17.48 -3.06 0.62
N LYS A 68 -17.33 -1.75 0.37
CA LYS A 68 -18.05 -0.67 1.04
C LYS A 68 -19.56 -0.83 0.92
N GLU A 69 -20.06 -0.99 -0.29
CA GLU A 69 -21.49 -0.95 -0.59
C GLU A 69 -22.22 -2.25 -0.20
N VAL A 70 -21.54 -3.40 -0.26
CA VAL A 70 -22.21 -4.71 -0.14
C VAL A 70 -21.84 -5.45 1.14
N PHE A 71 -20.56 -5.43 1.53
CA PHE A 71 -20.03 -6.35 2.54
C PHE A 71 -19.79 -5.68 3.88
N GLU A 72 -19.25 -4.46 3.92
CA GLU A 72 -18.76 -3.83 5.14
C GLU A 72 -19.86 -3.71 6.22
N GLY A 73 -21.05 -3.25 5.85
CA GLY A 73 -22.17 -3.10 6.78
C GLY A 73 -22.74 -4.42 7.32
N ARG A 74 -22.37 -5.55 6.73
CA ARG A 74 -22.81 -6.90 7.16
C ARG A 74 -21.79 -7.57 8.08
N LEU A 75 -20.58 -7.05 8.14
CA LEU A 75 -19.56 -7.56 9.04
C LEU A 75 -19.78 -6.99 10.44
N PRO A 76 -19.77 -7.85 11.48
CA PRO A 76 -19.76 -7.37 12.85
C PRO A 76 -18.45 -6.59 13.10
N GLU A 77 -18.47 -5.67 14.06
CA GLU A 77 -17.25 -4.97 14.45
C GLU A 77 -16.26 -5.92 15.12
N ALA A 78 -16.78 -6.84 15.95
CA ALA A 78 -16.00 -7.85 16.62
C ALA A 78 -16.82 -9.12 16.90
N ILE A 79 -16.13 -10.25 17.08
CA ILE A 79 -16.71 -11.55 17.44
C ILE A 79 -15.92 -12.21 18.58
N GLY A 80 -16.60 -12.96 19.44
CA GLY A 80 -15.93 -13.77 20.47
C GLY A 80 -15.29 -15.03 19.85
N GLY A 81 -14.13 -15.45 20.34
CA GLY A 81 -13.47 -16.65 19.86
C GLY A 81 -14.32 -17.91 20.04
N ARG A 82 -15.00 -18.05 21.19
CA ARG A 82 -15.93 -19.15 21.43
C ARG A 82 -17.10 -19.16 20.45
N GLU A 83 -17.73 -18.01 20.25
CA GLU A 83 -18.82 -17.85 19.27
C GLU A 83 -18.36 -18.24 17.86
N PHE A 84 -17.14 -17.86 17.48
CA PHE A 84 -16.56 -18.24 16.21
C PHE A 84 -16.35 -19.76 16.10
N LEU A 85 -15.75 -20.38 17.12
CA LEU A 85 -15.48 -21.81 17.14
C LEU A 85 -16.76 -22.65 17.14
N GLU A 86 -17.79 -22.24 17.88
CA GLU A 86 -19.09 -22.94 17.88
C GLU A 86 -19.75 -22.91 16.49
N ARG A 87 -19.59 -21.82 15.75
CA ARG A 87 -20.25 -21.61 14.46
C ARG A 87 -19.47 -22.14 13.27
N TRP A 88 -18.13 -22.07 13.30
CA TRP A 88 -17.28 -22.43 12.17
C TRP A 88 -16.23 -23.50 12.50
N GLY A 89 -16.06 -23.88 13.76
CA GLY A 89 -15.08 -24.89 14.21
C GLY A 89 -13.63 -24.39 14.25
N GLY A 90 -13.18 -23.66 13.22
CA GLY A 90 -11.85 -23.10 13.11
C GLY A 90 -11.67 -22.32 11.81
N HIS A 91 -10.49 -21.73 11.60
CA HIS A 91 -10.18 -20.95 10.40
C HIS A 91 -9.23 -21.65 9.41
N GLY A 92 -8.78 -22.88 9.71
CA GLY A 92 -7.94 -23.67 8.80
C GLY A 92 -6.53 -23.13 8.58
N ASP A 93 -5.99 -22.34 9.51
CA ASP A 93 -4.58 -21.94 9.52
C ASP A 93 -3.86 -22.74 10.63
N ASP A 94 -2.73 -23.35 10.26
CA ASP A 94 -1.94 -24.21 11.13
C ASP A 94 -1.00 -23.42 12.06
N VAL A 95 -0.77 -22.13 11.76
CA VAL A 95 0.14 -21.27 12.53
C VAL A 95 -0.57 -20.64 13.72
N THR A 96 -1.80 -20.19 13.54
CA THR A 96 -2.58 -19.50 14.59
C THR A 96 -3.71 -20.35 15.13
N ARG A 97 -4.18 -20.02 16.34
CA ARG A 97 -5.32 -20.68 16.99
C ARG A 97 -6.26 -19.61 17.53
N VAL A 98 -7.56 -19.82 17.36
CA VAL A 98 -8.58 -18.98 17.99
C VAL A 98 -8.60 -19.29 19.48
N ASP A 99 -8.34 -18.27 20.30
CA ASP A 99 -8.55 -18.30 21.74
C ASP A 99 -10.05 -18.11 22.03
N PRO A 100 -10.74 -19.09 22.65
CA PRO A 100 -12.16 -19.00 22.93
C PRO A 100 -12.53 -17.82 23.85
N GLU A 101 -11.61 -17.36 24.70
CA GLU A 101 -11.85 -16.27 25.66
C GLU A 101 -11.56 -14.88 25.08
N ALA A 102 -10.88 -14.82 23.93
CA ALA A 102 -10.55 -13.56 23.28
C ALA A 102 -11.73 -13.00 22.47
N ARG A 103 -11.67 -11.69 22.21
CA ARG A 103 -12.58 -10.98 21.31
C ARG A 103 -11.77 -10.38 20.16
N TYR A 104 -12.18 -10.66 18.93
CA TYR A 104 -11.44 -10.31 17.73
C TYR A 104 -12.19 -9.25 16.93
N ALA A 105 -11.50 -8.19 16.51
CA ALA A 105 -12.03 -7.24 15.54
C ALA A 105 -12.19 -7.93 14.17
N VAL A 106 -13.29 -7.66 13.47
CA VAL A 106 -13.63 -8.32 12.20
C VAL A 106 -13.70 -7.31 11.06
N ARG A 107 -14.59 -6.31 11.16
CA ARG A 107 -14.85 -5.36 10.05
C ARG A 107 -13.59 -4.65 9.58
N THR A 108 -12.86 -3.98 10.48
CA THR A 108 -11.68 -3.19 10.12
C THR A 108 -10.53 -4.06 9.60
N PRO A 109 -10.13 -5.16 10.27
CA PRO A 109 -9.09 -6.04 9.74
C PRO A 109 -9.48 -6.74 8.42
N THR A 110 -10.76 -6.94 8.15
CA THR A 110 -11.24 -7.44 6.84
C THR A 110 -11.06 -6.40 5.74
N GLY A 111 -11.41 -5.14 6.02
CA GLY A 111 -11.29 -4.05 5.05
C GLY A 111 -9.85 -3.64 4.76
N HIS A 112 -8.95 -3.74 5.74
CA HIS A 112 -7.55 -3.35 5.60
C HIS A 112 -6.83 -3.95 4.38
N PRO A 113 -6.76 -5.28 4.18
CA PRO A 113 -6.06 -5.88 3.04
C PRO A 113 -6.70 -5.51 1.70
N ILE A 114 -8.02 -5.31 1.64
CA ILE A 114 -8.73 -4.86 0.43
C ILE A 114 -8.26 -3.45 0.03
N HIS A 115 -8.32 -2.52 0.98
CA HIS A 115 -7.92 -1.14 0.72
C HIS A 115 -6.40 -1.01 0.51
N GLU A 116 -5.59 -1.79 1.23
CA GLU A 116 -4.15 -1.81 1.07
C GLU A 116 -3.74 -2.34 -0.31
N HIS A 117 -4.38 -3.40 -0.79
CA HIS A 117 -4.14 -3.91 -2.14
C HIS A 117 -4.45 -2.86 -3.21
N ALA A 118 -5.57 -2.15 -3.08
CA ALA A 118 -5.91 -1.05 -3.98
C ALA A 118 -4.89 0.10 -3.92
N ARG A 119 -4.41 0.47 -2.72
CA ARG A 119 -3.34 1.47 -2.56
C ARG A 119 -2.04 1.02 -3.20
N VAL A 120 -1.67 -0.25 -3.06
CA VAL A 120 -0.47 -0.82 -3.71
C VAL A 120 -0.59 -0.73 -5.24
N ALA A 121 -1.75 -1.08 -5.81
CA ALA A 121 -1.99 -0.95 -7.24
C ALA A 121 -1.88 0.50 -7.73
N GLN A 122 -2.46 1.46 -6.98
CA GLN A 122 -2.34 2.89 -7.27
C GLN A 122 -0.90 3.39 -7.14
N PHE A 123 -0.18 2.97 -6.09
CA PHE A 123 1.22 3.31 -5.87
C PHE A 123 2.09 2.82 -7.03
N LYS A 124 1.88 1.57 -7.48
CA LYS A 124 2.57 1.02 -8.64
C LYS A 124 2.26 1.82 -9.91
N ALA A 125 0.99 2.13 -10.18
CA ALA A 125 0.61 2.89 -11.37
C ALA A 125 1.25 4.28 -11.40
N LEU A 126 1.37 4.95 -10.24
CA LEU A 126 2.06 6.24 -10.12
C LEU A 126 3.57 6.13 -10.38
N LEU A 127 4.22 5.05 -9.90
CA LEU A 127 5.62 4.79 -10.21
C LEU A 127 5.83 4.50 -11.71
N ASP A 128 5.04 3.61 -12.30
CA ASP A 128 5.13 3.26 -13.71
C ASP A 128 4.94 4.51 -14.62
N ALA A 129 3.94 5.33 -14.30
CA ALA A 129 3.69 6.58 -15.02
C ALA A 129 4.88 7.55 -14.89
N ARG A 130 5.53 7.58 -13.72
CA ARG A 130 6.71 8.42 -13.50
C ARG A 130 7.93 7.93 -14.27
N ASP A 131 8.16 6.63 -14.32
CA ASP A 131 9.26 6.03 -15.08
C ASP A 131 9.10 6.32 -16.58
N GLN A 132 7.90 6.15 -17.13
CA GLN A 132 7.59 6.50 -18.51
C GLN A 132 7.85 7.98 -18.82
N ALA A 133 7.47 8.88 -17.91
CA ALA A 133 7.72 10.31 -18.05
C ALA A 133 9.22 10.65 -18.00
N ASN A 134 9.98 9.97 -17.13
CA ASN A 134 11.44 10.14 -17.03
C ASN A 134 12.13 9.66 -18.32
N ASP A 135 11.73 8.51 -18.86
CA ASP A 135 12.28 7.94 -20.10
C ASP A 135 12.00 8.84 -21.32
N ALA A 136 10.78 9.38 -21.41
CA ALA A 136 10.42 10.34 -22.45
C ALA A 136 11.26 11.63 -22.36
N ALA A 137 11.46 12.16 -21.15
CA ALA A 137 12.28 13.35 -20.93
C ALA A 137 13.77 13.10 -21.27
N ALA A 138 14.31 11.94 -20.91
CA ALA A 138 15.67 11.55 -21.26
C ALA A 138 15.85 11.42 -22.78
N SER A 139 14.88 10.79 -23.45
CA SER A 139 14.87 10.64 -24.92
C SER A 139 14.80 12.00 -25.63
N ALA A 140 13.97 12.92 -25.14
CA ALA A 140 13.87 14.27 -25.69
C ALA A 140 15.18 15.06 -25.51
N LYS A 141 15.83 14.97 -24.34
CA LYS A 141 17.15 15.59 -24.11
C LYS A 141 18.22 15.04 -25.05
N LEU A 142 18.23 13.71 -25.28
CA LEU A 142 19.16 13.09 -26.23
C LEU A 142 18.90 13.55 -27.67
N ALA A 143 17.63 13.66 -28.08
CA ALA A 143 17.27 14.16 -29.40
C ALA A 143 17.69 15.62 -29.60
N LEU A 144 17.46 16.48 -28.60
CA LEU A 144 17.89 17.88 -28.63
C LEU A 144 19.42 18.00 -28.68
N ALA A 145 20.15 17.19 -27.91
CA ALA A 145 21.61 17.17 -27.93
C ALA A 145 22.18 16.71 -29.28
N ARG A 146 21.51 15.75 -29.94
CA ARG A 146 21.86 15.30 -31.31
C ARG A 146 21.60 16.39 -32.35
N ALA A 147 20.48 17.11 -32.24
CA ALA A 147 20.15 18.21 -33.14
C ALA A 147 21.06 19.44 -32.96
N ALA A 148 21.66 19.60 -31.78
CA ALA A 148 22.61 20.67 -31.47
C ALA A 148 24.08 20.31 -31.79
N ALA A 149 24.37 19.09 -32.26
CA ALA A 149 25.72 18.72 -32.68
C ALA A 149 26.07 19.43 -34.01
N PRO A 150 27.24 20.08 -34.12
CA PRO A 150 27.62 20.75 -35.37
C PRO A 150 27.79 19.70 -36.47
N GLU A 151 27.21 19.96 -37.64
CA GLU A 151 27.48 19.16 -38.82
C GLU A 151 28.97 19.26 -39.16
N ASN A 152 29.73 18.20 -38.92
CA ASN A 152 31.04 18.05 -39.52
C ASN A 152 30.87 17.72 -41.01
N GLY A 153 30.78 18.80 -41.78
CA GLY A 153 30.94 18.99 -43.22
C GLY A 153 31.04 17.79 -44.16
N GLY A 154 30.08 17.71 -45.09
CA GLY A 154 30.30 17.27 -46.46
C GLY A 154 29.95 18.42 -47.40
N GLY A 155 30.96 19.04 -48.00
CA GLY A 155 30.82 20.25 -48.82
C GLY A 155 30.10 20.05 -50.15
N GLY A 156 29.42 21.10 -50.61
CA GLY A 156 28.88 21.27 -51.95
C GLY A 156 28.24 22.65 -52.06
N ALA A 157 28.90 23.55 -52.79
CA ALA A 157 28.54 24.95 -52.98
C ALA A 157 27.41 25.16 -54.02
N ASP A 158 27.03 26.45 -54.15
CA ASP A 158 26.03 27.09 -55.03
C ASP A 158 24.56 26.96 -54.61
N GLY A 159 23.75 28.01 -54.55
CA GLY A 159 23.87 29.42 -54.95
C GLY A 159 22.46 29.91 -55.33
N GLY A 160 22.03 31.10 -54.89
CA GLY A 160 20.83 31.77 -55.45
C GLY A 160 19.81 32.38 -54.46
N SER A 161 20.06 33.64 -54.11
CA SER A 161 19.16 34.81 -53.93
C SER A 161 17.66 34.71 -53.59
N ASP A 162 17.31 35.53 -52.60
CA ASP A 162 16.22 36.53 -52.51
C ASP A 162 14.75 36.16 -52.30
N GLY A 163 14.17 36.78 -51.25
CA GLY A 163 12.72 36.92 -51.07
C GLY A 163 12.31 37.55 -49.73
N ARG A 164 12.28 38.89 -49.66
CA ARG A 164 11.73 39.68 -48.52
C ARG A 164 10.24 39.43 -48.30
N GLY A 165 9.82 39.41 -47.03
CA GLY A 165 8.43 39.63 -46.61
C GLY A 165 8.34 40.10 -45.16
N LYS A 166 8.04 41.39 -44.95
CA LYS A 166 7.69 42.00 -43.65
C LYS A 166 6.19 41.78 -43.36
N GLY A 167 5.82 41.72 -42.07
CA GLY A 167 4.43 41.85 -41.61
C GLY A 167 4.27 41.75 -40.09
N GLU A 168 4.17 42.91 -39.43
CA GLU A 168 3.54 43.21 -38.12
C GLU A 168 2.11 42.61 -38.02
N SER A 169 1.33 42.57 -36.92
CA SER A 169 1.41 42.75 -35.46
C SER A 169 -0.02 42.49 -34.93
N ALA A 170 -0.14 42.15 -33.64
CA ALA A 170 -1.24 42.45 -32.71
C ALA A 170 -2.65 41.86 -32.93
N GLY A 171 -3.22 41.38 -31.82
CA GLY A 171 -4.62 40.94 -31.71
C GLY A 171 -4.93 40.41 -30.31
N GLU A 172 -4.86 41.27 -29.31
CA GLU A 172 -5.45 41.04 -27.98
C GLU A 172 -6.98 40.94 -28.07
N GLY A 173 -7.58 40.13 -27.19
CA GLY A 173 -9.00 40.27 -26.85
C GLY A 173 -9.69 38.96 -26.51
N THR A 174 -9.45 38.40 -25.32
CA THR A 174 -10.43 37.49 -24.71
C THR A 174 -10.62 37.79 -23.23
N GLY A 175 -11.86 38.12 -22.89
CA GLY A 175 -12.52 37.63 -21.67
C GLY A 175 -12.03 38.19 -20.34
N ALA A 176 -12.35 39.46 -20.06
CA ALA A 176 -12.64 39.83 -18.69
C ALA A 176 -13.86 39.02 -18.21
N GLY A 177 -13.71 38.25 -17.14
CA GLY A 177 -14.85 37.73 -16.38
C GLY A 177 -14.92 36.22 -16.20
N VAL A 178 -13.92 35.61 -15.56
CA VAL A 178 -14.18 34.52 -14.60
C VAL A 178 -13.28 34.77 -13.40
N ALA A 179 -13.90 35.03 -12.26
CA ALA A 179 -13.20 35.24 -11.00
C ALA A 179 -12.26 34.06 -10.71
N LYS A 180 -10.99 34.42 -10.47
CA LYS A 180 -9.89 33.53 -10.12
C LYS A 180 -10.18 32.89 -8.76
N VAL A 181 -10.82 31.72 -8.76
CA VAL A 181 -10.59 30.75 -7.68
C VAL A 181 -9.13 30.37 -7.82
N ALA A 182 -8.31 30.65 -6.81
CA ALA A 182 -6.89 30.33 -6.84
C ALA A 182 -6.72 28.85 -7.18
N ASP A 183 -6.07 28.59 -8.32
CA ASP A 183 -5.68 27.27 -8.77
C ASP A 183 -4.70 26.69 -7.73
N ALA A 184 -5.24 25.97 -6.75
CA ALA A 184 -4.43 25.16 -5.88
C ALA A 184 -3.85 24.06 -6.77
N ALA A 185 -2.61 24.26 -7.22
CA ALA A 185 -1.90 23.31 -8.07
C ALA A 185 -2.10 21.89 -7.51
N LEU A 186 -2.66 21.01 -8.34
CA LEU A 186 -2.88 19.62 -7.95
C LEU A 186 -1.54 19.01 -7.48
N PRO A 187 -1.55 18.17 -6.43
CA PRO A 187 -0.34 17.56 -5.92
C PRO A 187 0.37 16.76 -7.01
N GLY A 188 1.70 16.84 -7.03
CA GLY A 188 2.52 16.07 -7.96
C GLY A 188 2.54 14.57 -7.64
N PRO A 189 3.13 13.74 -8.53
CA PRO A 189 3.16 12.30 -8.33
C PRO A 189 3.84 11.83 -7.04
N LEU A 190 4.89 12.53 -6.58
CA LEU A 190 5.60 12.17 -5.34
C LEU A 190 4.77 12.48 -4.09
N GLU A 191 4.02 13.58 -4.12
CA GLU A 191 3.07 13.96 -3.07
C GLU A 191 1.93 12.94 -2.99
N LEU A 192 1.42 12.49 -4.14
CA LEU A 192 0.40 11.43 -4.19
C LEU A 192 0.91 10.09 -3.64
N LEU A 193 2.13 9.68 -4.00
CA LEU A 193 2.76 8.50 -3.42
C LEU A 193 2.89 8.63 -1.89
N GLY A 194 3.29 9.80 -1.41
CA GLY A 194 3.41 10.08 0.01
C GLY A 194 2.07 10.01 0.76
N GLU A 195 1.01 10.53 0.14
CA GLU A 195 -0.36 10.45 0.67
C GLU A 195 -0.86 9.00 0.76
N LEU A 196 -0.57 8.16 -0.24
CA LEU A 196 -0.89 6.73 -0.18
C LEU A 196 -0.16 6.02 0.98
N MET A 197 1.09 6.39 1.29
CA MET A 197 1.80 5.86 2.45
C MET A 197 1.12 6.26 3.76
N TYR A 198 0.71 7.52 3.88
CA TYR A 198 0.00 8.01 5.05
C TYR A 198 -1.36 7.31 5.26
N GLN A 199 -2.09 7.03 4.17
CA GLN A 199 -3.34 6.27 4.23
C GLN A 199 -3.10 4.81 4.64
N SER A 200 -2.04 4.19 4.13
CA SER A 200 -1.61 2.84 4.57
C SER A 200 -1.29 2.83 6.07
N HIS A 201 -0.54 3.82 6.58
CA HIS A 201 -0.25 3.95 8.01
C HIS A 201 -1.51 4.09 8.87
N SER A 202 -2.43 4.97 8.47
CA SER A 202 -3.71 5.16 9.16
C SER A 202 -4.53 3.87 9.20
N SER A 203 -4.60 3.15 8.08
CA SER A 203 -5.31 1.87 7.98
C SER A 203 -4.67 0.78 8.86
N TYR A 204 -3.34 0.79 8.98
CA TYR A 204 -2.59 -0.10 9.88
C TYR A 204 -2.92 0.20 11.36
N GLY A 205 -2.92 1.48 11.72
CA GLY A 205 -3.30 1.95 13.06
C GLY A 205 -4.73 1.59 13.43
N ALA A 206 -5.68 1.72 12.49
CA ALA A 206 -7.07 1.33 12.67
C ALA A 206 -7.27 -0.17 12.94
N CYS A 207 -6.31 -1.02 12.56
CA CYS A 207 -6.30 -2.44 12.89
C CYS A 207 -5.73 -2.74 14.29
N GLY A 208 -5.38 -1.73 15.08
CA GLY A 208 -4.71 -1.90 16.37
C GLY A 208 -3.23 -2.25 16.24
N LEU A 209 -2.64 -2.13 15.04
CA LEU A 209 -1.24 -2.48 14.76
C LEU A 209 -0.31 -1.26 14.77
N GLY A 210 -0.82 -0.08 15.15
CA GLY A 210 -0.02 1.14 15.33
C GLY A 210 0.80 1.14 16.62
N SER A 211 1.61 2.17 16.82
CA SER A 211 2.32 2.44 18.07
C SER A 211 2.65 3.93 18.19
N ASP A 212 2.79 4.43 19.41
CA ASP A 212 3.14 5.84 19.65
C ASP A 212 4.46 6.22 18.97
N GLY A 213 5.45 5.34 19.01
CA GLY A 213 6.76 5.56 18.38
C GLY A 213 6.66 5.69 16.85
N THR A 214 5.98 4.74 16.20
CA THR A 214 5.80 4.80 14.73
C THR A 214 4.92 5.97 14.31
N ASN A 215 3.86 6.27 15.08
CA ASN A 215 2.99 7.41 14.82
C ASN A 215 3.78 8.71 14.93
N ARG A 216 4.67 8.82 15.92
CA ARG A 216 5.49 10.02 16.10
C ARG A 216 6.47 10.23 14.95
N LEU A 217 7.17 9.18 14.53
CA LEU A 217 8.06 9.24 13.35
C LEU A 217 7.29 9.68 12.08
N VAL A 218 6.12 9.09 11.82
CA VAL A 218 5.29 9.49 10.67
C VAL A 218 4.85 10.95 10.78
N ASN A 219 4.46 11.41 11.97
CA ASN A 219 4.07 12.79 12.20
C ASN A 219 5.23 13.78 12.04
N LEU A 220 6.46 13.41 12.44
CA LEU A 220 7.64 14.23 12.20
C LEU A 220 7.91 14.41 10.69
N VAL A 221 7.68 13.37 9.88
CA VAL A 221 7.76 13.49 8.42
C VAL A 221 6.65 14.38 7.86
N ARG A 222 5.41 14.27 8.36
CA ARG A 222 4.31 15.18 7.99
C ARG A 222 4.64 16.64 8.33
N ASN A 223 5.21 16.88 9.51
CA ASN A 223 5.61 18.23 9.93
C ASN A 223 6.66 18.81 8.99
N HIS A 224 7.67 18.02 8.60
CA HIS A 224 8.66 18.45 7.60
C HIS A 224 8.02 18.89 6.27
N VAL A 225 7.03 18.13 5.79
CA VAL A 225 6.27 18.49 4.57
C VAL A 225 5.52 19.80 4.77
N ALA A 226 4.77 19.94 5.87
CA ALA A 226 3.99 21.14 6.17
C ALA A 226 4.88 22.38 6.34
N GLU A 227 6.01 22.26 7.02
CA GLU A 227 6.99 23.33 7.19
C GLU A 227 7.63 23.75 5.86
N ALA A 228 7.89 22.80 4.95
CA ALA A 228 8.38 23.11 3.61
C ALA A 228 7.35 23.91 2.81
N GLN A 229 6.08 23.47 2.83
CA GLN A 229 4.98 24.15 2.16
C GLN A 229 4.76 25.55 2.71
N ALA A 230 4.74 25.72 4.04
CA ALA A 230 4.59 27.02 4.69
C ALA A 230 5.73 28.00 4.34
N ALA A 231 6.95 27.48 4.14
CA ALA A 231 8.10 28.27 3.72
C ALA A 231 8.21 28.45 2.19
N GLY A 232 7.23 27.98 1.40
CA GLY A 232 7.24 28.08 -0.06
C GLY A 232 8.41 27.34 -0.73
N ARG A 233 8.96 26.31 -0.07
CA ARG A 233 10.10 25.52 -0.56
C ARG A 233 9.67 24.08 -0.89
N PRO A 234 10.34 23.41 -1.84
CA PRO A 234 10.09 22.00 -2.08
C PRO A 234 10.43 21.17 -0.83
N ALA A 235 9.57 20.20 -0.52
CA ALA A 235 9.80 19.27 0.57
C ALA A 235 10.83 18.21 0.15
N ALA A 236 11.79 17.92 1.02
CA ALA A 236 12.75 16.84 0.80
C ALA A 236 12.19 15.43 1.12
N LEU A 237 11.13 15.36 1.92
CA LEU A 237 10.40 14.13 2.26
C LEU A 237 8.95 14.32 1.79
N MET A 238 8.25 13.23 1.47
CA MET A 238 6.89 13.28 0.93
C MET A 238 5.90 12.41 1.70
N GLY A 239 6.36 11.26 2.22
CA GLY A 239 5.48 10.30 2.88
C GLY A 239 6.20 9.41 3.86
N ALA A 240 5.45 8.85 4.79
CA ALA A 240 5.95 7.86 5.71
C ALA A 240 4.85 6.88 6.13
N LYS A 241 5.25 5.62 6.40
CA LYS A 241 4.34 4.61 6.97
C LYS A 241 5.08 3.58 7.80
N ILE A 242 4.37 3.01 8.77
CA ILE A 242 4.80 1.78 9.45
C ILE A 242 5.00 0.64 8.44
N THR A 243 6.01 -0.20 8.68
CA THR A 243 6.30 -1.41 7.91
C THR A 243 6.75 -2.55 8.83
N GLY A 244 6.57 -3.80 8.38
CA GLY A 244 6.79 -5.00 9.19
C GLY A 244 5.49 -5.54 9.79
N GLY A 245 5.57 -6.19 10.96
CA GLY A 245 4.44 -6.84 11.62
C GLY A 245 3.54 -5.94 12.48
N GLY A 246 3.92 -4.67 12.69
CA GLY A 246 3.15 -3.73 13.52
C GLY A 246 3.60 -3.64 14.98
N SER A 247 2.84 -2.86 15.75
CA SER A 247 3.01 -2.65 17.20
C SER A 247 4.37 -2.07 17.61
N GLY A 248 5.00 -1.32 16.69
CA GLY A 248 6.33 -0.75 16.86
C GLY A 248 7.19 -0.99 15.62
N GLY A 249 8.51 -0.97 15.82
CA GLY A 249 9.47 -1.35 14.78
C GLY A 249 9.82 -0.21 13.84
N VAL A 250 9.58 -0.42 12.54
CA VAL A 250 10.20 0.37 11.47
C VAL A 250 9.19 1.27 10.77
N VAL A 251 9.62 2.50 10.45
CA VAL A 251 8.90 3.41 9.55
C VAL A 251 9.68 3.53 8.25
N CYS A 252 9.01 3.28 7.13
CA CYS A 252 9.51 3.57 5.79
C CYS A 252 9.21 5.03 5.46
N VAL A 253 10.19 5.77 4.95
CA VAL A 253 10.07 7.17 4.56
C VAL A 253 10.38 7.32 3.08
N LEU A 254 9.54 8.05 2.36
CA LEU A 254 9.75 8.47 0.99
C LEU A 254 10.33 9.89 0.96
N GLY A 255 11.45 10.05 0.28
CA GLY A 255 12.17 11.32 0.15
C GLY A 255 12.99 11.40 -1.13
N LEU A 256 13.51 12.60 -1.40
CA LEU A 256 14.43 12.84 -2.51
C LEU A 256 15.71 12.01 -2.36
N ALA A 257 16.23 11.50 -3.47
CA ALA A 257 17.55 10.89 -3.49
C ALA A 257 18.65 11.95 -3.26
N GLY A 258 19.72 11.56 -2.56
CA GLY A 258 20.88 12.40 -2.29
C GLY A 258 20.80 13.21 -0.99
N GLY A 259 21.75 14.12 -0.82
CA GLY A 259 22.05 14.74 0.48
C GLY A 259 20.88 15.50 1.11
N ALA A 260 19.98 16.10 0.32
CA ALA A 260 18.82 16.83 0.86
C ALA A 260 17.83 15.89 1.56
N GLY A 261 17.53 14.72 0.96
CA GLY A 261 16.64 13.72 1.57
C GLY A 261 17.31 13.04 2.75
N GLU A 262 18.59 12.67 2.63
CA GLU A 262 19.37 12.09 3.73
C GLU A 262 19.44 13.00 4.95
N ALA A 263 19.72 14.30 4.74
CA ALA A 263 19.73 15.30 5.81
C ALA A 263 18.34 15.45 6.46
N ALA A 264 17.27 15.40 5.68
CA ALA A 264 15.91 15.48 6.20
C ALA A 264 15.53 14.25 7.04
N VAL A 265 15.90 13.03 6.62
CA VAL A 265 15.72 11.81 7.42
C VAL A 265 16.52 11.89 8.72
N ALA A 266 17.78 12.37 8.66
CA ALA A 266 18.60 12.56 9.84
C ALA A 266 17.98 13.59 10.81
N ALA A 267 17.37 14.67 10.31
CA ALA A 267 16.67 15.66 11.12
C ALA A 267 15.44 15.06 11.83
N VAL A 268 14.66 14.22 11.13
CA VAL A 268 13.53 13.48 11.72
C VAL A 268 14.02 12.53 12.82
N ALA A 269 15.08 11.75 12.57
CA ALA A 269 15.68 10.84 13.55
C ALA A 269 16.17 11.60 14.80
N ALA A 270 16.83 12.74 14.60
CA ALA A 270 17.30 13.59 15.69
C ALA A 270 16.14 14.21 16.49
N ALA A 271 15.07 14.64 15.82
CA ALA A 271 13.87 15.15 16.48
C ALA A 271 13.20 14.08 17.35
N TYR A 272 13.02 12.88 16.80
CA TYR A 272 12.48 11.75 17.53
C TYR A 272 13.35 11.40 18.76
N ALA A 273 14.67 11.39 18.61
CA ALA A 273 15.59 11.11 19.71
C ALA A 273 15.52 12.16 20.82
N ARG A 274 15.43 13.45 20.47
CA ARG A 274 15.26 14.53 21.46
C ARG A 274 13.95 14.41 22.23
N GLU A 275 12.87 14.02 21.56
CA GLU A 275 11.53 13.98 22.16
C GLU A 275 11.27 12.73 22.98
N THR A 276 11.88 11.60 22.60
CA THR A 276 11.57 10.28 23.17
C THR A 276 12.72 9.68 23.98
N GLY A 277 13.94 10.24 23.87
CA GLY A 277 15.16 9.64 24.40
C GLY A 277 15.66 8.42 23.62
N HIS A 278 14.97 8.00 22.55
CA HIS A 278 15.32 6.81 21.76
C HIS A 278 15.93 7.21 20.42
N VAL A 279 17.16 6.76 20.17
CA VAL A 279 17.84 7.02 18.89
C VAL A 279 17.43 5.95 17.87
N PRO A 280 16.70 6.31 16.79
CA PRO A 280 16.29 5.33 15.80
C PRO A 280 17.48 4.97 14.89
N ALA A 281 17.58 3.69 14.53
CA ALA A 281 18.51 3.25 13.49
C ALA A 281 17.97 3.65 12.11
N VAL A 282 18.81 4.26 11.28
CA VAL A 282 18.46 4.62 9.90
C VAL A 282 19.07 3.59 8.94
N PHE A 283 18.21 2.95 8.15
CA PHE A 283 18.61 2.02 7.10
C PHE A 283 18.39 2.68 5.75
N ALA A 284 19.39 2.61 4.86
CA ALA A 284 19.33 3.19 3.52
C ALA A 284 19.97 2.26 2.49
N GLY A 285 19.61 2.45 1.23
CA GLY A 285 20.09 1.66 0.10
C GLY A 285 19.22 0.43 -0.19
N SER A 286 19.68 -0.38 -1.14
CA SER A 286 19.06 -1.66 -1.50
C SER A 286 20.14 -2.73 -1.58
N SER A 287 19.79 -3.97 -1.24
CA SER A 287 20.70 -5.11 -1.37
C SER A 287 20.51 -5.81 -2.72
N VAL A 288 21.50 -6.59 -3.14
CA VAL A 288 21.42 -7.43 -4.33
C VAL A 288 20.46 -8.63 -4.20
N GLY A 289 19.86 -8.84 -3.02
CA GLY A 289 18.99 -9.96 -2.70
C GLY A 289 19.74 -11.27 -2.41
N ALA A 290 19.07 -12.21 -1.73
CA ALA A 290 19.66 -13.47 -1.26
C ALA A 290 20.18 -14.36 -2.40
N CYS A 291 19.49 -14.39 -3.55
CA CYS A 291 19.92 -15.19 -4.70
C CYS A 291 21.29 -14.77 -5.24
N ARG A 292 21.60 -13.47 -5.21
CA ARG A 292 22.88 -12.95 -5.70
C ARG A 292 23.95 -12.89 -4.61
N LEU A 293 23.57 -12.64 -3.35
CA LEU A 293 24.48 -12.61 -2.21
C LEU A 293 24.94 -14.01 -1.77
N GLY A 294 24.11 -15.03 -2.00
CA GLY A 294 24.29 -16.36 -1.43
C GLY A 294 23.83 -16.44 0.04
N ALA A 295 24.02 -17.60 0.67
CA ALA A 295 23.65 -17.83 2.07
C ALA A 295 24.88 -18.10 2.93
N LEU A 296 24.94 -17.45 4.11
CA LEU A 296 25.96 -17.71 5.12
C LEU A 296 25.42 -18.71 6.15
N ARG A 297 26.11 -19.83 6.35
CA ARG A 297 25.81 -20.77 7.44
C ARG A 297 26.62 -20.38 8.67
N LEU A 298 25.95 -19.79 9.67
CA LEU A 298 26.56 -19.51 10.96
C LEU A 298 26.80 -20.83 11.72
N ARG A 299 28.05 -21.06 12.16
CA ARG A 299 28.38 -22.15 13.08
C ARG A 299 28.61 -21.55 14.47
N ARG A 300 27.87 -22.04 15.48
CA ARG A 300 28.15 -21.71 16.88
C ARG A 300 29.56 -22.22 17.19
N ARG A 301 30.43 -21.35 17.71
CA ARG A 301 31.77 -21.75 18.16
C ARG A 301 31.58 -22.77 19.29
N GLY A 302 32.02 -24.02 19.07
CA GLY A 302 32.00 -25.05 20.10
C GLY A 302 32.79 -24.56 21.30
N GLY A 303 32.20 -24.63 22.50
CA GLY A 303 32.90 -24.29 23.73
C GLY A 303 34.17 -25.10 23.83
N GLY A 304 35.32 -24.43 23.91
CA GLY A 304 36.62 -25.07 24.10
C GLY A 304 36.54 -25.96 25.34
N GLY A 305 36.93 -27.22 25.17
CA GLY A 305 36.97 -28.21 26.22
C GLY A 305 37.76 -27.71 27.43
N ALA A 306 37.32 -28.17 28.60
CA ALA A 306 37.97 -27.99 29.88
C ALA A 306 39.49 -28.22 29.75
N ALA A 307 40.27 -27.26 30.24
CA ALA A 307 41.68 -27.46 30.51
C ALA A 307 41.81 -28.62 31.51
N ALA A 308 42.46 -29.70 31.10
CA ALA A 308 42.95 -30.71 32.03
C ALA A 308 44.06 -30.06 32.87
N ALA A 309 43.82 -29.97 34.18
CA ALA A 309 44.86 -29.62 35.14
C ALA A 309 45.75 -30.85 35.40
N PRO A 310 47.07 -30.69 35.54
CA PRO A 310 47.96 -31.73 36.07
C PRO A 310 47.69 -32.00 37.56
#